data_AF-A0A3D1TE11-F1
#
_entry.id   AF-A0A3D1TE11-F1
#
_cell.length_a   1.000
_cell.length_b   1.000
_cell.length_c   1.000
_cell.angle_alpha   90.00
_cell.angle_beta   90.00
_cell.angle_gamma   90.00
#
_symmetry.space_group_name_H-M   'P 1'
#
loop_
_entity.id
_entity.type
_entity.pdbx_description
1 polymer ?
#
loop_
_entity_poly.entity_id
_entity_poly.type
_entity_poly.pdbx_seq_one_letter_code
_entity_poly.pdbx_strand_id
1 'polypeptide(L)'
;MPSIEQRIADELAAKKEQVLAAVEMMDGGATVPFIARYRKEATGGLTDTQLRALEERLSYLRELEERRATILKTIQEQNQLTPELEQSILSAETRARLEDLYLPYKP
;
A
#
# COMPACT_ATOMS: atom_id res chain seq x y z
N MET A 1 -11.02 3.80 -3.89
CA MET A 1 -9.78 4.45 -3.43
C MET A 1 -8.74 4.38 -4.53
N PRO A 2 -7.81 5.34 -4.58
CA PRO A 2 -6.65 5.25 -5.47
C PRO A 2 -5.84 3.98 -5.19
N SER A 3 -5.19 3.42 -6.21
CA SER A 3 -4.29 2.28 -6.04
C SER A 3 -3.08 2.64 -5.17
N ILE A 4 -2.40 1.64 -4.60
CA ILE A 4 -1.20 1.86 -3.77
C ILE A 4 -0.17 2.73 -4.52
N GLU A 5 0.06 2.44 -5.80
CA GLU A 5 1.04 3.14 -6.62
C GLU A 5 0.63 4.60 -6.87
N GLN A 6 -0.67 4.87 -7.02
CA GLN A 6 -1.15 6.24 -7.16
C GLN A 6 -0.93 7.03 -5.86
N ARG A 7 -1.23 6.43 -4.70
CA ARG A 7 -1.02 7.07 -3.39
C ARG A 7 0.45 7.43 -3.18
N ILE A 8 1.35 6.50 -3.48
CA ILE A 8 2.80 6.72 -3.35
C ILE A 8 3.28 7.78 -4.35
N ALA A 9 2.74 7.78 -5.58
CA ALA A 9 3.08 8.81 -6.57
C ALA A 9 2.73 10.21 -6.07
N ASP A 10 1.55 10.37 -5.47
CA ASP A 10 1.11 11.63 -4.87
C ASP A 10 2.00 12.04 -3.68
N GLU A 11 2.33 11.09 -2.79
CA GLU A 11 3.20 11.31 -1.62
C GLU A 11 4.64 11.72 -2.01
N LEU A 12 5.16 11.18 -3.10
CA LEU A 12 6.54 11.42 -3.56
C LEU A 12 6.67 12.54 -4.60
N ALA A 13 5.55 13.19 -4.96
CA ALA A 13 5.47 14.12 -6.09
C ALA A 13 6.11 13.53 -7.38
N ALA A 14 5.85 12.25 -7.63
CA ALA A 14 6.35 11.49 -8.76
C ALA A 14 5.20 11.12 -9.71
N LYS A 15 5.52 10.71 -10.94
CA LYS A 15 4.51 10.16 -11.83
C LYS A 15 4.20 8.72 -11.46
N LYS A 16 2.95 8.29 -11.64
CA LYS A 16 2.51 6.92 -11.36
C LYS A 16 3.36 5.88 -12.11
N GLU A 17 3.75 6.16 -13.35
CA GLU A 17 4.56 5.26 -14.17
C GLU A 17 5.97 5.04 -13.58
N GLN A 18 6.53 6.06 -12.92
CA GLN A 18 7.82 5.95 -12.24
C GLN A 18 7.72 5.02 -11.02
N VAL A 19 6.64 5.16 -10.25
CA VAL A 19 6.36 4.30 -9.09
C VAL A 19 6.13 2.86 -9.56
N LEU A 20 5.30 2.66 -10.59
CA LEU A 20 5.05 1.33 -11.16
C LEU A 20 6.34 0.63 -11.60
N ALA A 21 7.20 1.32 -12.34
CA ALA A 21 8.48 0.76 -12.78
C ALA A 21 9.40 0.39 -11.60
N ALA A 22 9.45 1.21 -10.55
CA ALA A 22 10.23 0.90 -9.36
C ALA A 22 9.65 -0.29 -8.57
N VAL A 23 8.32 -0.33 -8.40
CA VAL A 23 7.60 -1.43 -7.73
C VAL A 23 7.86 -2.76 -8.45
N GLU A 24 7.72 -2.80 -9.78
CA GLU A 24 7.97 -4.02 -10.57
C GLU A 24 9.40 -4.56 -10.37
N MET A 25 10.39 -3.67 -10.29
CA MET A 25 11.77 -4.06 -10.02
C MET A 25 11.97 -4.58 -8.60
N MET A 26 11.37 -3.92 -7.60
CA MET A 26 11.44 -4.34 -6.20
C MET A 26 10.77 -5.70 -5.99
N ASP A 27 9.62 -5.92 -6.62
CA ASP A 27 8.92 -7.22 -6.63
C ASP A 27 9.74 -8.31 -7.32
N GLY A 28 10.53 -7.92 -8.34
CA GLY A 28 11.54 -8.77 -8.97
C GLY A 28 12.82 -8.98 -8.15
N GLY A 29 12.89 -8.46 -6.92
CA GLY A 29 14.03 -8.61 -6.00
C GLY A 29 15.16 -7.60 -6.17
N ALA A 30 14.97 -6.56 -7.00
CA ALA A 30 15.95 -5.49 -7.12
C ALA A 30 15.98 -4.61 -5.87
N THR A 31 17.16 -4.35 -5.34
CA THR A 31 17.33 -3.50 -4.15
C THR A 31 17.32 -2.01 -4.50
N VAL A 32 16.94 -1.14 -3.56
CA VAL A 32 17.00 0.32 -3.73
C VAL A 32 18.36 0.82 -4.26
N PRO A 33 19.53 0.42 -3.68
CA PRO A 33 20.82 0.86 -4.22
C PRO A 33 21.08 0.40 -5.66
N PHE A 34 20.59 -0.79 -6.03
CA PHE A 34 20.71 -1.30 -7.39
C PHE A 34 19.86 -0.46 -8.37
N ILE A 35 18.60 -0.19 -8.01
CA ILE A 35 17.70 0.62 -8.85
C ILE A 35 18.25 2.04 -9.01
N ALA A 36 18.65 2.68 -7.91
CA ALA A 36 19.18 4.04 -7.90
C ALA A 36 20.43 4.19 -8.78
N ARG A 37 21.29 3.17 -8.81
CA ARG A 37 22.57 3.21 -9.54
C ARG A 37 22.46 2.76 -11.00
N TYR A 38 21.64 1.75 -11.29
CA TYR A 38 21.66 1.05 -12.57
C TYR A 38 20.34 1.12 -13.36
N ARG A 39 19.25 1.61 -12.77
CA ARG A 39 17.92 1.66 -13.39
C ARG A 39 17.30 3.06 -13.40
N LYS A 40 18.13 4.10 -13.31
CA LYS A 40 17.70 5.49 -13.27
C LYS A 40 16.79 5.89 -14.44
N GLU A 41 17.10 5.45 -15.65
CA GLU A 41 16.26 5.77 -16.83
C GLU A 41 14.91 5.07 -16.78
N ALA A 42 14.88 3.81 -16.33
CA ALA A 42 13.66 3.02 -16.26
C ALA A 42 12.67 3.54 -15.20
N THR A 43 13.16 4.15 -14.12
CA THR A 43 12.31 4.83 -13.12
C THR A 43 12.04 6.30 -13.44
N GLY A 44 12.46 6.79 -14.61
CA GLY A 44 12.32 8.22 -14.96
C GLY A 44 13.10 9.16 -14.05
N GLY A 45 14.16 8.68 -13.40
CA GLY A 45 15.06 9.50 -12.58
C GLY A 45 14.69 9.60 -11.11
N LEU A 46 13.94 8.65 -10.54
CA LEU A 46 13.72 8.62 -9.08
C LEU A 46 15.07 8.63 -8.33
N THR A 47 15.17 9.51 -7.34
CA THR A 47 16.36 9.64 -6.48
C THR A 47 16.44 8.51 -5.46
N ASP A 48 17.63 8.27 -4.87
CA ASP A 48 17.80 7.28 -3.79
C ASP A 48 16.83 7.54 -2.62
N THR A 49 16.67 8.82 -2.23
CA THR A 49 15.72 9.21 -1.18
C THR A 49 14.28 8.88 -1.55
N GLN A 50 13.86 9.13 -2.79
CA GLN A 50 12.52 8.76 -3.26
C GLN A 50 12.33 7.25 -3.32
N LEU A 51 13.35 6.49 -3.73
CA LEU A 51 13.27 5.02 -3.79
C LEU A 51 13.18 4.38 -2.41
N ARG A 52 13.90 4.92 -1.40
CA ARG A 52 13.76 4.47 0.00
C ARG A 52 12.37 4.77 0.56
N ALA A 53 11.87 5.99 0.32
CA ALA A 53 10.53 6.38 0.75
C ALA A 53 9.45 5.52 0.06
N LEU A 54 9.63 5.22 -1.23
CA LEU A 54 8.76 4.31 -1.99
C LEU A 54 8.74 2.92 -1.35
N GLU A 55 9.91 2.32 -1.08
CA GLU A 55 10.03 0.99 -0.48
C GLU A 55 9.31 0.91 0.88
N GLU A 56 9.53 1.88 1.76
CA GLU A 56 8.87 1.96 3.07
C GLU A 56 7.34 2.09 2.94
N ARG A 57 6.88 3.01 2.09
CA ARG A 57 5.46 3.27 1.88
C ARG A 57 4.75 2.10 1.21
N LEU A 58 5.40 1.45 0.25
CA LEU A 58 4.89 0.26 -0.42
C LEU A 58 4.65 -0.87 0.60
N SER A 59 5.63 -1.14 1.46
CA SER A 59 5.50 -2.16 2.51
C SER A 59 4.34 -1.83 3.44
N TYR A 60 4.29 -0.61 3.97
CA TYR A 60 3.22 -0.17 4.86
C TYR A 60 1.82 -0.32 4.24
N LEU A 61 1.66 0.14 3.00
CA LEU A 61 0.37 0.11 2.31
C LEU A 61 -0.07 -1.32 1.96
N ARG A 62 0.86 -2.20 1.60
CA ARG A 62 0.56 -3.63 1.38
C ARG A 62 0.11 -4.31 2.67
N GLU A 63 0.80 -4.08 3.79
CA GLU A 63 0.39 -4.59 5.10
C GLU A 63 -0.99 -4.06 5.52
N LEU A 64 -1.29 -2.79 5.22
CA LEU A 64 -2.60 -2.19 5.49
C LEU A 64 -3.71 -2.90 4.71
N GLU A 65 -3.52 -3.14 3.41
CA GLU A 65 -4.50 -3.81 2.57
C GLU A 65 -4.66 -5.30 2.91
N GLU A 66 -3.57 -6.00 3.26
CA GLU A 66 -3.64 -7.38 3.76
C GLU A 66 -4.44 -7.45 5.06
N ARG A 67 -4.19 -6.51 5.98
CA ARG A 67 -4.93 -6.43 7.23
C ARG A 67 -6.41 -6.12 6.99
N ARG A 68 -6.72 -5.19 6.07
CA ARG A 68 -8.08 -4.85 5.65
C ARG A 68 -8.83 -6.08 5.12
N ALA A 69 -8.20 -6.84 4.22
CA ALA A 69 -8.77 -8.06 3.66
C ALA A 69 -9.04 -9.12 4.74
N THR A 70 -8.12 -9.28 5.69
CA THR A 70 -8.28 -10.18 6.83
C THR A 70 -9.51 -9.81 7.67
N ILE A 71 -9.64 -8.53 8.02
CA ILE A 71 -10.76 -8.01 8.82
C ILE A 71 -12.09 -8.22 8.10
N LEU A 72 -12.17 -7.85 6.82
CA LEU A 72 -13.38 -8.06 6.00
C LEU A 72 -13.80 -9.53 5.99
N LYS A 73 -12.84 -10.43 5.73
CA LYS A 73 -13.09 -11.87 5.72
C LYS A 73 -13.62 -12.36 7.06
N THR A 74 -12.98 -11.98 8.17
CA THR A 74 -13.42 -12.41 9.51
C THR A 74 -14.83 -11.93 9.84
N ILE A 75 -15.18 -10.68 9.53
CA ILE A 75 -16.52 -10.14 9.81
C ILE A 75 -17.57 -10.77 8.89
N GLN A 76 -17.20 -11.04 7.63
CA GLN A 76 -18.05 -11.74 6.67
C GLN A 76 -18.35 -13.18 7.12
N GLU A 77 -17.36 -13.91 7.63
CA GLU A 77 -17.53 -15.27 8.17
C GLU A 77 -18.47 -15.31 9.39
N GLN A 78 -18.57 -14.20 10.13
CA GLN A 78 -19.55 -14.03 11.22
C GLN A 78 -20.95 -13.62 10.75
N ASN A 79 -21.16 -13.39 9.44
CA ASN A 79 -22.37 -12.81 8.85
C ASN A 79 -22.73 -11.43 9.44
N GLN A 80 -21.74 -10.66 9.90
CA GLN A 80 -21.92 -9.34 10.51
C GLN A 80 -21.48 -8.18 9.60
N LEU A 81 -21.06 -8.47 8.36
CA LEU A 81 -20.58 -7.45 7.43
C LEU A 81 -21.75 -6.72 6.76
N THR A 82 -22.10 -5.55 7.30
CA THR A 82 -23.08 -4.66 6.64
C THR A 82 -22.41 -3.82 5.55
N PRO A 83 -23.16 -3.32 4.54
CA PRO A 83 -22.61 -2.42 3.52
C PRO A 83 -21.93 -1.16 4.08
N GLU A 84 -22.48 -0.60 5.16
CA GLU A 84 -21.92 0.59 5.82
C GLU A 84 -20.61 0.29 6.54
N LEU A 85 -20.52 -0.88 7.17
CA LEU A 85 -19.30 -1.35 7.83
C LEU A 85 -18.23 -1.72 6.79
N GLU A 86 -18.60 -2.41 5.72
CA GLU A 86 -17.71 -2.69 4.59
C GLU A 86 -17.13 -1.39 4.03
N GLN A 87 -17.97 -0.40 3.76
CA GLN A 87 -17.51 0.89 3.25
C GLN A 87 -16.60 1.62 4.27
N SER A 88 -16.90 1.53 5.56
CA SER A 88 -16.07 2.10 6.63
C SER A 88 -14.70 1.42 6.72
N ILE A 89 -14.66 0.09 6.58
CA ILE A 89 -13.44 -0.70 6.55
C ILE A 89 -12.65 -0.40 5.29
N LEU A 90 -13.30 -0.33 4.12
CA LEU A 90 -12.64 0.04 2.87
C LEU A 90 -12.01 1.42 2.98
N SER A 91 -12.75 2.43 3.46
CA SER A 91 -12.25 3.81 3.56
C SER A 91 -11.21 4.08 4.66
N ALA A 92 -10.90 3.11 5.52
CA ALA A 92 -9.93 3.31 6.58
C ALA A 92 -8.51 3.55 6.03
N GLU A 93 -7.94 4.72 6.33
CA GLU A 93 -6.62 5.12 5.82
C GLU A 93 -5.44 4.67 6.71
N THR A 94 -5.72 4.22 7.93
CA THR A 94 -4.71 3.85 8.92
C THR A 94 -4.99 2.49 9.54
N ARG A 95 -3.93 1.81 9.96
CA ARG A 95 -4.03 0.53 10.68
C ARG A 95 -4.82 0.67 11.99
N ALA A 96 -4.63 1.77 12.72
CA ALA A 96 -5.40 2.05 13.94
C ALA A 96 -6.91 2.10 13.65
N ARG A 97 -7.32 2.81 12.60
CA ARG A 97 -8.73 2.89 12.22
C ARG A 97 -9.32 1.53 11.84
N LEU A 98 -8.55 0.68 11.16
CA LEU A 98 -8.94 -0.70 10.88
C LEU A 98 -9.14 -1.51 12.17
N GLU A 99 -8.21 -1.41 13.12
CA GLU A 99 -8.33 -2.11 14.40
C GLU A 99 -9.52 -1.64 15.23
N ASP A 100 -9.82 -0.34 15.24
CA ASP A 100 -10.98 0.21 15.94
C ASP A 100 -12.29 -0.32 15.37
N LEU A 101 -12.40 -0.38 14.03
CA LEU A 101 -13.56 -0.95 13.34
C LEU A 101 -13.70 -2.45 13.58
N TYR A 102 -12.57 -3.16 13.69
CA TYR A 102 -12.54 -4.59 13.91
C TYR A 102 -12.77 -5.00 15.37
N LEU A 103 -12.54 -4.11 16.34
CA LEU A 103 -12.59 -4.41 17.77
C LEU A 103 -13.84 -5.18 18.23
N PRO A 104 -15.07 -4.86 17.80
CA PRO A 104 -16.28 -5.59 18.23
C PRO A 104 -16.40 -7.01 17.67
N TYR A 105 -15.61 -7.34 16.65
CA TYR A 105 -15.68 -8.60 15.90
C TYR A 105 -14.45 -9.48 16.12
N LYS A 106 -13.54 -9.07 17.01
CA LYS A 106 -12.41 -9.91 17.41
C LYS A 106 -12.97 -11.18 18.08
N PRO A 107 -12.55 -12.38 17.62
CA PRO A 107 -12.97 -13.64 18.21
C PRO A 107 -12.53 -13.80 19.68
#